data_AF-U2D1Q3-F1
#
_entry.id   AF-U2D1Q3-F1
#
_cell.length_a   1.000
_cell.length_b   1.000
_cell.length_c   1.000
_cell.angle_alpha   90.00
_cell.angle_beta   90.00
_cell.angle_gamma   90.00
#
_symmetry.space_group_name_H-M   'P 1'
#
loop_
_entity.id
_entity.type
_entity.pdbx_description
1 polymer ?
#
loop_
_entity_poly.entity_id
_entity_poly.type
_entity_poly.pdbx_seq_one_letter_code
_entity_poly.pdbx_strand_id
1 'polypeptide(L)'
;MKYVTASLQCSYLNIDFTTYFKGGFFMSQTMIRVDKKTNFVVLNKDALQDANLSWKAKGLLVYLLSLPDNWQIYIEELSAHAKDGVDSTASAIKELMKNGYITRERIRNEKGQLKNYIYTVHEVPIIIENTNEEPKREIPVLEEPKQENPRQEKPILEKRQLLNNNKLNNNLNIKEEETTQGVEIDKDIIKNYKECISKSISEIELKELSELQDVFGIEILNKAIEVAVMKNAKNLAYIEASLKDWSAKGLKTLDEVEVYLAKWKVLNKKSKENREKEVKRKAENKDHGTRISTFNNFEQRTYDYDKLEKQLLGWEQCEDS
;
A
#
# COMPACT_ATOMS: atom_id res chain seq x y z
N MET A 1 -28.34 -49.22 11.40
CA MET A 1 -29.31 -48.12 11.15
C MET A 1 -29.86 -48.30 9.74
N LYS A 2 -31.16 -48.59 9.61
CA LYS A 2 -31.82 -48.71 8.30
C LYS A 2 -32.35 -47.33 7.91
N TYR A 3 -31.92 -46.81 6.77
CA TYR A 3 -32.48 -45.59 6.18
C TYR A 3 -33.65 -45.99 5.29
N VAL A 4 -34.76 -45.25 5.39
CA VAL A 4 -35.91 -45.40 4.49
C VAL A 4 -35.81 -44.30 3.44
N THR A 5 -35.64 -44.69 2.18
CA THR A 5 -35.58 -43.80 1.03
C THR A 5 -36.96 -43.69 0.42
N ALA A 6 -37.51 -42.48 0.34
CA ALA A 6 -38.69 -42.18 -0.47
C ALA A 6 -38.26 -41.24 -1.60
N SER A 7 -38.56 -41.62 -2.83
CA SER A 7 -38.32 -40.81 -4.03
C SER A 7 -39.66 -40.31 -4.54
N LEU A 8 -39.81 -38.99 -4.67
CA LEU A 8 -40.96 -38.37 -5.31
C LEU A 8 -40.50 -37.75 -6.62
N GLN A 9 -40.93 -38.32 -7.74
CA GLN A 9 -40.74 -37.72 -9.05
C GLN A 9 -41.83 -36.67 -9.29
N CYS A 10 -41.42 -35.40 -9.45
CA CYS A 10 -42.29 -34.33 -9.90
C CYS A 10 -42.22 -34.26 -11.44
N SER A 11 -43.32 -34.60 -12.12
CA SER A 11 -43.35 -34.83 -13.58
C SER A 11 -43.17 -33.59 -14.46
N TYR A 12 -42.97 -32.39 -13.89
CA TYR A 12 -42.85 -31.14 -14.65
C TYR A 12 -41.43 -30.57 -14.74
N LEU A 13 -40.50 -31.06 -13.92
CA LEU A 13 -39.09 -30.71 -13.95
C LEU A 13 -38.35 -31.99 -13.59
N ASN A 14 -37.53 -32.55 -14.48
CA ASN A 14 -36.67 -33.72 -14.19
C ASN A 14 -35.74 -33.41 -13.01
N ILE A 15 -36.25 -33.50 -11.79
CA ILE A 15 -35.59 -33.18 -10.53
C ILE A 15 -35.94 -34.31 -9.57
N ASP A 16 -34.95 -35.13 -9.25
CA ASP A 16 -35.10 -36.19 -8.26
C ASP A 16 -34.82 -35.62 -6.87
N PHE A 17 -35.86 -35.57 -6.02
CA PHE A 17 -35.72 -35.25 -4.60
C PHE A 17 -35.51 -36.54 -3.81
N THR A 18 -34.25 -36.81 -3.44
CA THR A 18 -33.92 -37.94 -2.54
C THR A 18 -33.93 -37.44 -1.10
N THR A 19 -34.92 -37.91 -0.31
CA THR A 19 -35.09 -37.48 1.09
C THR A 19 -34.57 -38.56 2.04
N TYR A 20 -33.67 -38.20 2.95
CA TYR A 20 -33.15 -39.12 3.99
C TYR A 20 -33.68 -38.75 5.38
N PHE A 21 -34.33 -39.69 6.04
CA PHE A 21 -34.80 -39.54 7.42
C PHE A 21 -33.78 -40.06 8.44
N LYS A 22 -33.30 -39.17 9.32
CA LYS A 22 -32.61 -39.55 10.56
C LYS A 22 -33.00 -38.59 11.68
N GLY A 23 -33.69 -39.09 12.70
CA GLY A 23 -33.86 -38.43 14.00
C GLY A 23 -34.38 -36.99 13.97
N GLY A 24 -35.61 -36.79 13.49
CA GLY A 24 -36.45 -35.63 13.83
C GLY A 24 -36.03 -34.23 13.35
N PHE A 25 -34.89 -34.07 12.69
CA PHE A 25 -34.44 -32.78 12.17
C PHE A 25 -34.50 -32.76 10.63
N PHE A 26 -35.38 -31.95 10.06
CA PHE A 26 -35.46 -31.72 8.61
C PHE A 26 -34.25 -30.87 8.17
N MET A 27 -33.20 -31.51 7.64
CA MET A 27 -32.18 -30.78 6.89
C MET A 27 -32.67 -30.56 5.46
N SER A 28 -33.20 -29.37 5.17
CA SER A 28 -33.52 -28.96 3.81
C SER A 28 -32.21 -28.81 3.02
N GLN A 29 -31.99 -29.68 2.03
CA GLN A 29 -30.80 -29.63 1.19
C GLN A 29 -30.92 -28.49 0.16
N THR A 30 -30.28 -27.35 0.43
CA THR A 30 -30.37 -26.10 -0.37
C THR A 30 -29.54 -26.14 -1.66
N MET A 31 -28.94 -27.26 -2.03
CA MET A 31 -27.98 -27.31 -3.15
C MET A 31 -28.62 -27.90 -4.41
N ILE A 32 -29.05 -27.01 -5.31
CA ILE A 32 -29.50 -27.37 -6.66
C ILE A 32 -28.25 -27.39 -7.56
N ARG A 33 -27.92 -28.54 -8.14
CA ARG A 33 -26.90 -28.65 -9.21
C ARG A 33 -27.63 -28.73 -10.55
N VAL A 34 -27.36 -27.76 -11.41
CA VAL A 34 -27.86 -27.73 -12.79
C VAL A 34 -26.92 -28.56 -13.67
N ASP A 35 -27.49 -29.34 -14.58
CA ASP A 35 -26.70 -30.06 -15.59
C ASP A 35 -25.97 -29.08 -16.51
N LYS A 36 -24.65 -29.28 -16.64
CA LYS A 36 -23.78 -28.41 -17.42
C LYS A 36 -24.02 -28.64 -18.91
N LYS A 37 -24.47 -27.60 -19.63
CA LYS A 37 -24.46 -27.55 -21.09
C LYS A 37 -23.03 -27.20 -21.55
N THR A 38 -22.60 -27.75 -22.68
CA THR A 38 -21.24 -27.68 -23.26
C THR A 38 -20.52 -26.33 -23.07
N ASN A 39 -19.18 -26.34 -22.92
CA ASN A 39 -18.27 -25.24 -22.50
C ASN A 39 -18.00 -25.20 -20.99
N PHE A 40 -17.39 -26.26 -20.46
CA PHE A 40 -16.96 -26.33 -19.06
C PHE A 40 -15.44 -26.45 -18.97
N VAL A 41 -14.89 -25.94 -17.87
CA VAL A 41 -13.49 -26.10 -17.50
C VAL A 41 -13.38 -27.28 -16.53
N VAL A 42 -12.43 -28.17 -16.76
CA VAL A 42 -12.03 -29.23 -15.81
C VAL A 42 -10.84 -28.70 -15.04
N LEU A 43 -10.96 -28.65 -13.71
CA LEU A 43 -9.93 -28.11 -12.82
C LEU A 43 -9.79 -29.01 -11.59
N ASN A 44 -8.61 -28.99 -11.00
CA ASN A 44 -8.33 -29.57 -9.70
C ASN A 44 -9.16 -28.84 -8.63
N LYS A 45 -9.78 -29.63 -7.75
CA LYS A 45 -10.60 -29.15 -6.65
C LYS A 45 -9.77 -28.50 -5.55
N ASP A 46 -8.49 -28.84 -5.45
CA ASP A 46 -7.61 -28.39 -4.36
C ASP A 46 -7.55 -26.86 -4.29
N ALA A 47 -7.33 -26.19 -5.42
CA ALA A 47 -7.31 -24.73 -5.49
C ALA A 47 -8.65 -24.07 -5.07
N LEU A 48 -9.77 -24.73 -5.35
CA LEU A 48 -11.11 -24.26 -4.95
C LEU A 48 -11.40 -24.51 -3.46
N GLN A 49 -10.78 -25.53 -2.88
CA GLN A 49 -10.96 -25.92 -1.48
C GLN A 49 -9.94 -25.27 -0.54
N ASP A 50 -8.90 -24.64 -1.07
CA ASP A 50 -7.90 -23.93 -0.27
C ASP A 50 -8.54 -22.83 0.58
N ALA A 51 -8.41 -22.93 1.90
CA ALA A 51 -8.94 -21.97 2.86
C ALA A 51 -8.12 -20.66 2.90
N ASN A 52 -6.90 -20.66 2.37
CA ASN A 52 -6.01 -19.50 2.34
C ASN A 52 -6.28 -18.55 1.18
N LEU A 53 -7.18 -18.93 0.27
CA LEU A 53 -7.60 -18.12 -0.86
C LEU A 53 -8.97 -17.50 -0.65
N SER A 54 -9.05 -16.19 -0.88
CA SER A 54 -10.28 -15.44 -0.97
C SER A 54 -11.10 -15.85 -2.20
N TRP A 55 -12.42 -15.64 -2.13
CA TRP A 55 -13.32 -15.97 -3.24
C TRP A 55 -12.97 -15.25 -4.54
N LYS A 56 -12.48 -14.01 -4.47
CA LYS A 56 -11.98 -13.27 -5.63
C LYS A 56 -10.74 -13.94 -6.25
N ALA A 57 -9.81 -14.42 -5.41
CA ALA A 57 -8.59 -15.09 -5.86
C ALA A 57 -8.92 -16.44 -6.52
N LYS A 58 -9.83 -17.22 -5.92
CA LYS A 58 -10.33 -18.47 -6.52
C LYS A 58 -11.00 -18.23 -7.87
N GLY A 59 -11.90 -17.25 -7.95
CA GLY A 59 -12.58 -16.91 -9.20
C GLY A 59 -11.60 -16.47 -10.28
N LEU A 60 -10.62 -15.64 -9.93
CA LEU A 60 -9.60 -15.18 -10.87
C LEU A 60 -8.70 -16.32 -11.35
N LEU A 61 -8.28 -17.22 -10.45
CA LEU A 61 -7.47 -18.40 -10.82
C LEU A 61 -8.20 -19.31 -11.81
N VAL A 62 -9.47 -19.61 -11.54
CA VAL A 62 -10.33 -20.40 -12.44
C VAL A 62 -10.47 -19.75 -13.81
N TYR A 63 -10.66 -18.43 -13.83
CA TYR A 63 -10.73 -17.68 -15.07
C TYR A 63 -9.42 -17.77 -15.85
N LEU A 64 -8.28 -17.55 -15.20
CA LEU A 64 -6.96 -17.65 -15.82
C LEU A 64 -6.69 -19.05 -16.40
N LEU A 65 -7.06 -20.12 -15.69
CA LEU A 65 -6.92 -21.50 -16.15
C LEU A 65 -7.91 -21.87 -17.28
N SER A 66 -8.92 -21.04 -17.55
CA SER A 66 -9.85 -21.22 -18.66
C SER A 66 -9.39 -20.57 -19.97
N LEU A 67 -8.36 -19.72 -19.92
CA LEU A 67 -7.83 -19.00 -21.06
C LEU A 67 -6.87 -19.89 -21.88
N PRO A 68 -6.62 -19.58 -23.16
CA PRO A 68 -5.63 -20.29 -23.97
C PRO A 68 -4.20 -20.19 -23.40
N ASP A 69 -3.39 -21.21 -23.64
CA ASP A 69 -2.02 -21.33 -23.08
C ASP A 69 -1.08 -20.16 -23.43
N ASN A 70 -1.33 -19.49 -24.57
CA ASN A 70 -0.51 -18.35 -25.04
C ASN A 70 -0.99 -17.00 -24.49
N TRP A 71 -1.95 -16.99 -23.57
CA TRP A 71 -2.49 -15.77 -22.99
C TRP A 71 -1.45 -15.04 -22.12
N GLN A 72 -1.29 -13.74 -22.34
CA GLN A 72 -0.42 -12.88 -21.54
C GLN A 72 -1.23 -12.11 -20.51
N ILE A 73 -0.80 -12.20 -19.24
CA ILE A 73 -1.50 -11.55 -18.13
C ILE A 73 -1.13 -10.07 -18.06
N TYR A 74 -2.13 -9.22 -18.29
CA TYR A 74 -2.12 -7.79 -18.02
C TYR A 74 -3.22 -7.46 -17.03
N ILE A 75 -2.90 -6.73 -15.96
CA ILE A 75 -3.84 -6.48 -14.85
C ILE A 75 -5.01 -5.63 -15.34
N GLU A 76 -4.71 -4.63 -16.16
CA GLU A 76 -5.68 -3.72 -16.77
C GLU A 76 -6.67 -4.50 -17.64
N GLU A 77 -6.17 -5.39 -18.49
CA GLU A 77 -7.00 -6.24 -19.36
C GLU A 77 -7.90 -7.15 -18.52
N LEU A 78 -7.34 -7.85 -17.52
CA LEU A 78 -8.11 -8.72 -16.64
C LEU A 78 -9.24 -7.99 -15.90
N SER A 79 -9.01 -6.73 -15.51
CA SER A 79 -10.06 -5.92 -14.88
C SER A 79 -11.18 -5.51 -15.84
N ALA A 80 -10.92 -5.45 -17.15
CA ALA A 80 -11.94 -5.12 -18.15
C ALA A 80 -12.93 -6.28 -18.39
N HIS A 81 -12.52 -7.53 -18.14
CA HIS A 81 -13.35 -8.73 -18.27
C HIS A 81 -14.26 -8.99 -17.06
N ALA A 82 -14.18 -8.17 -16.01
CA ALA A 82 -14.95 -8.33 -14.79
C ALA A 82 -15.60 -7.02 -14.34
N LYS A 83 -16.56 -7.12 -13.41
CA LYS A 83 -17.11 -5.94 -12.70
C LYS A 83 -16.15 -5.43 -11.62
N ASP A 84 -15.17 -6.24 -11.24
CA ASP A 84 -14.15 -5.90 -10.27
C ASP A 84 -13.15 -4.89 -10.85
N GLY A 85 -12.77 -3.90 -10.04
CA GLY A 85 -11.80 -2.88 -10.44
C GLY A 85 -10.35 -3.38 -10.42
N VAL A 86 -9.46 -2.61 -11.05
CA VAL A 86 -8.01 -2.88 -11.17
C VAL A 86 -7.39 -3.24 -9.82
N ASP A 87 -7.68 -2.48 -8.76
CA ASP A 87 -7.12 -2.73 -7.42
C ASP A 87 -7.56 -4.08 -6.84
N SER A 88 -8.81 -4.49 -7.10
CA SER A 88 -9.34 -5.78 -6.67
C SER A 88 -8.59 -6.91 -7.37
N THR A 89 -8.46 -6.82 -8.70
CA THR A 89 -7.72 -7.79 -9.53
C THR A 89 -6.24 -7.87 -9.13
N ALA A 90 -5.58 -6.72 -8.95
CA ALA A 90 -4.19 -6.65 -8.52
C ALA A 90 -3.99 -7.31 -7.14
N SER A 91 -4.90 -7.05 -6.20
CA SER A 91 -4.84 -7.67 -4.87
C SER A 91 -5.05 -9.19 -4.92
N ALA A 92 -5.92 -9.69 -5.80
CA ALA A 92 -6.16 -11.11 -6.00
C ALA A 92 -4.93 -11.80 -6.63
N ILE A 93 -4.28 -11.18 -7.63
CA ILE A 93 -3.03 -11.70 -8.21
C ILE A 93 -1.93 -11.78 -7.14
N LYS A 94 -1.78 -10.74 -6.31
CA LYS A 94 -0.79 -10.73 -5.22
C LYS A 94 -1.04 -11.85 -4.21
N GLU A 95 -2.31 -12.13 -3.90
CA GLU A 95 -2.71 -13.22 -3.02
C GLU A 95 -2.40 -14.60 -3.64
N LEU A 96 -2.68 -14.77 -4.93
CA LEU A 96 -2.35 -16.00 -5.66
C LEU A 96 -0.84 -16.23 -5.74
N MET A 97 -0.05 -15.17 -5.95
CA MET A 97 1.41 -15.26 -5.90
C MET A 97 1.91 -15.67 -4.52
N LYS A 98 1.37 -15.07 -3.46
CA LYS A 98 1.76 -15.38 -2.08
C LYS A 98 1.50 -16.85 -1.73
N ASN A 99 0.42 -17.42 -2.24
CA ASN A 99 0.04 -18.80 -1.99
C ASN A 99 0.60 -19.79 -3.05
N GLY A 100 1.47 -19.33 -3.96
CA GLY A 100 2.18 -20.21 -4.91
C GLY A 100 1.41 -20.62 -6.16
N TYR A 101 0.21 -20.07 -6.39
CA TYR A 101 -0.60 -20.36 -7.59
C TYR A 101 -0.19 -19.54 -8.81
N ILE A 102 0.54 -18.44 -8.61
CA ILE A 102 1.09 -17.64 -9.70
C ILE A 102 2.56 -17.35 -9.41
N THR A 103 3.43 -17.57 -10.40
CA THR A 103 4.82 -17.13 -10.35
C THR A 103 5.06 -16.00 -11.34
N ARG A 104 6.07 -15.17 -11.06
CA ARG A 104 6.39 -14.00 -11.87
C ARG A 104 7.89 -13.93 -12.14
N GLU A 105 8.26 -13.86 -13.41
CA GLU A 105 9.65 -13.71 -13.85
C GLU A 105 9.89 -12.31 -14.44
N ARG A 106 11.09 -11.79 -14.20
CA ARG A 106 11.50 -10.45 -14.66
C ARG A 106 12.19 -10.55 -16.01
N ILE A 107 11.59 -10.03 -17.07
CA ILE A 107 12.26 -9.92 -18.37
C ILE A 107 13.10 -8.65 -18.40
N ARG A 108 14.37 -8.78 -18.78
CA ARG A 108 15.26 -7.66 -19.12
C ARG A 108 15.42 -7.54 -20.63
N ASN A 109 15.62 -6.33 -21.12
CA ASN A 109 15.99 -6.07 -22.51
C ASN A 109 17.49 -6.37 -22.72
N GLU A 110 17.93 -6.35 -23.98
CA GLU A 110 19.34 -6.58 -24.38
C GLU A 110 20.31 -5.58 -23.72
N LYS A 111 19.80 -4.44 -23.25
CA LYS A 111 20.55 -3.39 -22.53
C LYS A 111 20.51 -3.55 -21.00
N GLY A 112 19.96 -4.66 -20.49
CA GLY A 112 19.85 -4.96 -19.06
C GLY A 112 18.73 -4.23 -18.30
N GLN A 113 17.97 -3.36 -18.95
CA GLN A 113 16.83 -2.66 -18.35
C GLN A 113 15.61 -3.59 -18.23
N LEU A 114 14.76 -3.36 -17.24
CA LEU A 114 13.51 -4.10 -17.09
C LEU A 114 12.55 -3.78 -18.25
N LYS A 115 12.07 -4.81 -18.93
CA LYS A 115 11.10 -4.69 -20.02
C LYS A 115 9.69 -4.99 -19.53
N ASN A 116 9.48 -6.18 -18.96
CA ASN A 116 8.16 -6.63 -18.53
C ASN A 116 8.26 -7.78 -17.53
N TYR A 117 7.11 -8.25 -17.05
CA TYR A 117 6.98 -9.47 -16.27
C TYR A 117 6.28 -10.56 -17.08
N ILE A 118 6.74 -11.80 -16.95
CA ILE A 118 6.00 -12.99 -17.38
C ILE A 118 5.34 -13.59 -16.13
N TYR A 119 4.05 -13.87 -16.23
CA TYR A 119 3.31 -14.56 -15.20
C TYR A 119 3.06 -16.00 -15.65
N THR A 120 3.28 -16.95 -14.75
CA THR A 120 2.97 -18.36 -14.96
C THR A 120 1.92 -18.76 -13.94
N VAL A 121 0.81 -19.35 -14.40
CA VAL A 121 -0.31 -19.77 -13.54
C VAL A 121 -0.20 -21.27 -13.32
N HIS A 122 -0.35 -21.70 -12.07
CA HIS A 122 -0.24 -23.09 -11.65
C HIS A 122 -1.55 -23.56 -11.07
N GLU A 123 -1.99 -24.74 -11.48
CA GLU A 123 -3.21 -25.37 -10.96
C GLU A 123 -3.03 -25.90 -9.53
N VAL A 124 -1.80 -26.31 -9.19
CA VAL A 124 -1.38 -26.76 -7.86
C VAL A 124 -0.36 -25.75 -7.33
N PRO A 125 -0.44 -25.34 -6.05
CA PRO A 125 0.45 -24.32 -5.52
C PRO A 125 1.89 -24.82 -5.52
N ILE A 126 2.79 -24.02 -6.09
CA ILE A 126 4.23 -24.24 -5.97
C ILE A 126 4.68 -23.58 -4.68
N ILE A 127 5.19 -24.39 -3.75
CA ILE A 127 5.86 -23.89 -2.55
C ILE A 127 7.19 -23.30 -3.01
N ILE A 128 7.19 -22.01 -3.31
CA ILE A 128 8.42 -21.25 -3.41
C ILE A 128 8.81 -20.97 -1.97
N GLU A 129 9.89 -21.61 -1.50
CA GLU A 129 10.54 -21.14 -0.28
C GLU A 129 10.80 -19.65 -0.49
N ASN A 130 10.18 -18.80 0.32
CA ASN A 130 10.32 -17.35 0.22
C ASN A 130 11.78 -16.98 0.49
N THR A 131 12.63 -17.09 -0.52
CA THR A 131 13.80 -16.25 -0.68
C THR A 131 13.27 -14.86 -1.01
N ASN A 132 12.76 -14.19 0.03
CA ASN A 132 12.79 -12.74 0.14
C ASN A 132 14.25 -12.25 0.26
N GLU A 133 15.18 -12.87 -0.47
CA GLU A 133 16.47 -12.28 -0.74
C GLU A 133 16.25 -11.40 -1.96
N GLU A 134 15.98 -10.11 -1.68
CA GLU A 134 16.65 -9.08 -2.48
C GLU A 134 18.08 -9.57 -2.74
N PRO A 135 18.64 -9.47 -3.96
CA PRO A 135 20.02 -9.83 -4.17
C PRO A 135 20.86 -9.00 -3.19
N LYS A 136 21.30 -9.65 -2.11
CA LYS A 136 22.30 -9.11 -1.21
C LYS A 136 23.48 -8.90 -2.14
N ARG A 137 23.78 -7.63 -2.42
CA ARG A 137 25.08 -7.30 -3.00
C ARG A 137 26.07 -7.92 -2.04
N GLU A 138 26.78 -8.94 -2.49
CA GLU A 138 27.92 -9.46 -1.77
C GLU A 138 28.82 -8.26 -1.53
N ILE A 139 28.93 -7.85 -0.26
CA ILE A 139 30.01 -6.98 0.16
C ILE A 139 31.26 -7.80 -0.17
N PRO A 140 32.20 -7.31 -1.01
CA PRO A 140 33.46 -7.98 -1.19
C PRO A 140 34.08 -8.15 0.19
N VAL A 141 34.31 -9.38 0.62
CA VAL A 141 35.07 -9.65 1.84
C VAL A 141 36.48 -9.15 1.57
N LEU A 142 36.76 -7.93 2.02
CA LEU A 142 38.11 -7.41 2.10
C LEU A 142 38.74 -8.13 3.29
N GLU A 143 39.69 -9.02 3.02
CA GLU A 143 40.49 -9.66 4.07
C GLU A 143 41.10 -8.57 4.96
N GLU A 144 40.72 -8.56 6.24
CA GLU A 144 41.32 -7.68 7.24
C GLU A 144 42.80 -8.07 7.41
N PRO A 145 43.76 -7.15 7.20
CA PRO A 145 45.16 -7.43 7.49
C PRO A 145 45.34 -7.62 9.01
N LYS A 146 45.81 -8.81 9.41
CA LYS A 146 46.21 -9.08 10.79
C LYS A 146 47.45 -8.23 11.12
N GLN A 147 47.30 -7.24 11.98
CA GLN A 147 48.42 -6.51 12.57
C GLN A 147 48.36 -6.66 14.10
N GLU A 148 49.41 -7.25 14.66
CA GLU A 148 49.60 -7.53 16.08
C GLU A 148 49.69 -6.24 16.92
N ASN A 149 49.00 -6.25 18.08
CA ASN A 149 49.02 -5.19 19.09
C ASN A 149 50.31 -5.18 19.92
N PRO A 150 50.85 -3.99 20.25
CA PRO A 150 51.55 -3.77 21.51
C PRO A 150 50.63 -3.11 22.54
N ARG A 151 50.45 -3.77 23.69
CA ARG A 151 49.77 -3.26 24.90
C ARG A 151 50.55 -2.10 25.52
N GLN A 152 49.86 -1.14 26.15
CA GLN A 152 50.13 -0.71 27.53
C GLN A 152 49.08 0.29 28.08
N GLU A 153 48.45 -0.16 29.17
CA GLU A 153 47.85 0.45 30.37
C GLU A 153 47.36 1.93 30.43
N LYS A 154 46.17 2.08 31.05
CA LYS A 154 45.49 3.32 31.47
C LYS A 154 46.18 3.96 32.69
N PRO A 155 46.00 5.27 32.97
CA PRO A 155 45.00 5.67 33.97
C PRO A 155 44.27 7.02 33.68
N ILE A 156 42.94 7.07 33.82
CA ILE A 156 42.15 7.73 34.90
C ILE A 156 41.70 9.16 34.57
N LEU A 157 40.39 9.34 34.77
CA LEU A 157 39.55 10.50 34.54
C LEU A 157 39.63 11.48 35.72
N GLU A 158 39.91 12.77 35.47
CA GLU A 158 39.71 13.82 36.48
C GLU A 158 39.05 15.10 35.93
N LYS A 159 38.26 15.74 36.80
CA LYS A 159 37.19 16.70 36.53
C LYS A 159 37.67 18.13 36.24
N ARG A 160 37.02 18.76 35.24
CA ARG A 160 36.34 20.09 35.26
C ARG A 160 37.12 21.29 35.83
N GLN A 161 37.46 22.29 34.99
CA GLN A 161 37.28 23.74 35.29
C GLN A 161 37.10 24.57 33.99
N LEU A 162 36.27 25.63 34.09
CA LEU A 162 35.91 26.62 33.07
C LEU A 162 36.77 27.90 33.20
N LEU A 163 36.69 28.78 32.18
CA LEU A 163 37.22 30.16 32.01
C LEU A 163 38.68 30.25 31.51
N ASN A 164 39.10 31.17 30.64
CA ASN A 164 38.63 32.52 30.27
C ASN A 164 39.27 32.95 28.92
N ASN A 165 38.60 33.85 28.21
CA ASN A 165 39.07 34.52 26.99
C ASN A 165 40.37 35.32 27.20
N ASN A 166 41.19 35.47 26.14
CA ASN A 166 41.49 36.76 25.48
C ASN A 166 42.80 36.72 24.67
N LYS A 167 42.66 36.93 23.35
CA LYS A 167 43.60 37.58 22.40
C LYS A 167 45.00 36.96 22.23
N LEU A 168 45.27 36.49 21.01
CA LEU A 168 45.88 37.35 19.99
C LEU A 168 45.62 36.79 18.58
N ASN A 169 45.46 37.75 17.67
CA ASN A 169 45.09 37.59 16.27
C ASN A 169 46.25 37.01 15.47
N ASN A 170 45.94 36.27 14.41
CA ASN A 170 46.55 36.53 13.11
C ASN A 170 45.54 36.22 12.00
N ASN A 171 45.07 37.31 11.40
CA ASN A 171 44.30 37.37 10.17
C ASN A 171 45.23 37.03 9.01
N LEU A 172 44.98 35.93 8.31
CA LEU A 172 45.39 35.76 6.91
C LEU A 172 44.13 35.65 6.05
N ASN A 173 43.68 36.83 5.65
CA ASN A 173 42.91 37.09 4.47
C ASN A 173 43.67 36.51 3.26
N ILE A 174 43.19 35.41 2.70
CA ILE A 174 43.46 35.05 1.31
C ILE A 174 42.15 35.20 0.59
N LYS A 175 42.04 36.33 -0.12
CA LYS A 175 41.13 36.50 -1.23
C LYS A 175 41.61 35.64 -2.39
N GLU A 176 40.62 35.19 -3.14
CA GLU A 176 40.61 34.93 -4.58
C GLU A 176 41.21 33.61 -5.08
N GLU A 177 40.34 32.93 -5.82
CA GLU A 177 40.61 32.10 -7.00
C GLU A 177 41.24 30.72 -6.77
N GLU A 178 40.37 29.72 -6.63
CA GLU A 178 40.59 28.43 -7.29
C GLU A 178 39.36 28.08 -8.13
N THR A 179 39.43 28.51 -9.38
CA THR A 179 38.86 27.82 -10.53
C THR A 179 39.10 26.32 -10.42
N THR A 180 38.03 25.56 -10.22
CA THR A 180 37.93 24.20 -10.74
C THR A 180 36.95 24.25 -11.91
N GLN A 181 37.43 23.79 -13.07
CA GLN A 181 36.74 23.83 -14.35
C GLN A 181 35.22 23.55 -14.26
N GLY A 182 34.42 24.57 -14.59
CA GLY A 182 33.29 24.39 -15.51
C GLY A 182 31.88 24.21 -14.96
N VAL A 183 31.49 24.84 -13.84
CA VAL A 183 30.09 24.83 -13.38
C VAL A 183 29.71 26.18 -12.73
N GLU A 184 29.10 27.10 -13.48
CA GLU A 184 28.68 28.44 -13.01
C GLU A 184 27.34 28.36 -12.25
N ILE A 185 27.36 27.93 -10.98
CA ILE A 185 26.15 27.92 -10.14
C ILE A 185 26.07 29.21 -9.32
N ASP A 186 24.89 29.84 -9.31
CA ASP A 186 24.65 31.03 -8.50
C ASP A 186 24.82 30.71 -7.00
N LYS A 187 25.51 31.62 -6.29
CA LYS A 187 25.77 31.54 -4.85
C LYS A 187 24.49 31.47 -4.04
N ASP A 188 23.41 32.09 -4.51
CA ASP A 188 22.11 32.10 -3.82
C ASP A 188 21.41 30.74 -3.87
N ILE A 189 21.52 30.00 -4.97
CA ILE A 189 20.99 28.62 -5.09
C ILE A 189 21.76 27.69 -4.14
N ILE A 190 23.09 27.78 -4.15
CA ILE A 190 23.95 26.97 -3.27
C ILE A 190 23.60 27.24 -1.81
N LYS A 191 23.41 28.51 -1.43
CA LYS A 191 23.04 28.90 -0.07
C LYS A 191 21.67 28.35 0.30
N ASN A 192 20.65 28.58 -0.53
CA ASN A 192 19.28 28.11 -0.28
C ASN A 192 19.21 26.58 -0.17
N TYR A 193 19.92 25.86 -1.06
CA TYR A 193 20.00 24.40 -1.02
C TYR A 193 20.68 23.89 0.26
N LYS A 194 21.79 24.52 0.68
CA LYS A 194 22.48 24.17 1.93
C LYS A 194 21.61 24.37 3.17
N GLU A 195 20.88 25.48 3.22
CA GLU A 195 20.03 25.81 4.36
C GLU A 195 18.77 24.93 4.40
N CYS A 196 18.20 24.59 3.24
CA CYS A 196 16.90 23.93 3.16
C CYS A 196 16.96 22.40 3.12
N ILE A 197 18.00 21.83 2.48
CA ILE A 197 18.04 20.43 2.06
C ILE A 197 19.18 19.67 2.72
N SER A 198 20.43 20.06 2.50
CA SER A 198 21.60 19.32 3.01
C SER A 198 22.72 20.22 3.50
N LYS A 199 23.20 19.96 4.73
CA LYS A 199 24.33 20.68 5.35
C LYS A 199 25.64 20.52 4.55
N SER A 200 25.77 19.44 3.77
CA SER A 200 26.90 19.17 2.87
C SER A 200 26.35 18.80 1.50
N ILE A 201 26.72 19.57 0.47
CA ILE A 201 26.34 19.28 -0.92
C ILE A 201 27.36 18.32 -1.51
N SER A 202 26.89 17.23 -2.10
CA SER A 202 27.68 16.30 -2.90
C SER A 202 28.06 16.89 -4.26
N GLU A 203 29.20 16.48 -4.81
CA GLU A 203 29.65 16.91 -6.15
C GLU A 203 28.62 16.58 -7.26
N ILE A 204 27.88 15.48 -7.09
CA ILE A 204 26.79 15.09 -8.00
C ILE A 204 25.62 16.09 -7.93
N GLU A 205 25.24 16.50 -6.71
CA GLU A 205 24.14 17.44 -6.51
C GLU A 205 24.49 18.83 -7.05
N LEU A 206 25.77 19.26 -6.93
CA LEU A 206 26.21 20.50 -7.55
C LEU A 206 26.04 20.44 -9.08
N LYS A 207 26.49 19.35 -9.70
CA LYS A 207 26.36 19.19 -11.14
C LYS A 207 24.89 19.24 -11.59
N GLU A 208 24.01 18.50 -10.91
CA GLU A 208 22.59 18.49 -11.23
C GLU A 208 21.92 19.87 -11.01
N LEU A 209 22.30 20.59 -9.95
CA LEU A 209 21.78 21.95 -9.72
C LEU A 209 22.22 22.93 -10.81
N SER A 210 23.44 22.80 -11.33
CA SER A 210 23.89 23.60 -12.48
C SER A 210 23.11 23.30 -13.73
N GLU A 211 22.90 22.03 -14.04
CA GLU A 211 22.13 21.62 -15.22
C GLU A 211 20.69 22.15 -15.13
N LEU A 212 20.09 22.15 -13.94
CA LEU A 212 18.76 22.71 -13.71
C LEU A 212 18.75 24.24 -13.80
N GLN A 213 19.80 24.91 -13.33
CA GLN A 213 19.94 26.36 -13.44
C GLN A 213 19.96 26.80 -14.91
N ASP A 214 20.72 26.10 -15.75
CA ASP A 214 20.85 26.43 -17.17
C ASP A 214 19.54 26.22 -17.94
N VAL A 215 18.76 25.21 -17.56
CA VAL A 215 17.52 24.85 -18.27
C VAL A 215 16.33 25.70 -17.85
N PHE A 216 16.17 26.00 -16.55
CA PHE A 216 14.96 26.61 -15.99
C PHE A 216 15.18 28.04 -15.48
N GLY A 217 16.44 28.46 -15.27
CA GLY A 217 16.77 29.75 -14.69
C GLY A 217 16.73 29.76 -13.16
N ILE A 218 17.48 30.71 -12.59
CA ILE A 218 17.79 30.81 -11.16
C ILE A 218 16.53 31.00 -10.31
N GLU A 219 15.63 31.88 -10.74
CA GLU A 219 14.43 32.26 -9.98
C GLU A 219 13.45 31.08 -9.83
N ILE A 220 13.23 30.32 -10.91
CA ILE A 220 12.33 29.18 -10.91
C ILE A 220 12.90 28.03 -10.08
N LEU A 221 14.21 27.79 -10.18
CA LEU A 221 14.90 26.78 -9.38
C LEU A 221 14.81 27.09 -7.87
N ASN A 222 15.07 28.33 -7.48
CA ASN A 222 14.89 28.78 -6.09
C ASN A 222 13.44 28.55 -5.62
N LYS A 223 12.46 28.87 -6.47
CA LYS A 223 11.05 28.64 -6.13
C LYS A 223 10.72 27.17 -5.97
N ALA A 224 11.29 26.29 -6.79
CA ALA A 224 11.10 24.85 -6.67
C ALA A 224 11.69 24.29 -5.37
N ILE A 225 12.85 24.79 -4.94
CA ILE A 225 13.45 24.46 -3.64
C ILE A 225 12.52 24.88 -2.50
N GLU A 226 11.97 26.10 -2.52
CA GLU A 226 11.00 26.55 -1.51
C GLU A 226 9.77 25.65 -1.43
N VAL A 227 9.20 25.28 -2.59
CA VAL A 227 8.02 24.41 -2.67
C VAL A 227 8.31 23.02 -2.11
N ALA A 228 9.50 22.46 -2.41
CA ALA A 228 9.95 21.18 -1.86
C ALA A 228 10.00 21.21 -0.33
N VAL A 229 10.50 22.31 0.26
CA VAL A 229 10.52 22.51 1.72
C VAL A 229 9.11 22.60 2.29
N MET A 230 8.22 23.40 1.69
CA MET A 230 6.82 23.52 2.15
C MET A 230 6.06 22.19 2.12
N LYS A 231 6.46 21.27 1.23
CA LYS A 231 5.89 19.93 1.10
C LYS A 231 6.59 18.86 1.92
N ASN A 232 7.62 19.25 2.67
CA ASN A 232 8.50 18.35 3.41
C ASN A 232 9.11 17.24 2.53
N ALA A 233 9.32 17.54 1.25
CA ALA A 233 9.87 16.64 0.24
C ALA A 233 11.25 17.17 -0.19
N LYS A 234 12.18 17.24 0.77
CA LYS A 234 13.52 17.84 0.63
C LYS A 234 14.49 16.90 -0.09
N ASN A 235 14.24 16.63 -1.36
CA ASN A 235 15.15 15.87 -2.21
C ASN A 235 15.16 16.44 -3.62
N LEU A 236 16.26 16.23 -4.34
CA LEU A 236 16.45 16.80 -5.66
C LEU A 236 15.47 16.24 -6.70
N ALA A 237 15.09 14.96 -6.59
CA ALA A 237 14.11 14.34 -7.47
C ALA A 237 12.74 15.07 -7.44
N TYR A 238 12.32 15.57 -6.28
CA TYR A 238 11.08 16.33 -6.13
C TYR A 238 11.18 17.73 -6.76
N ILE A 239 12.34 18.37 -6.64
CA ILE A 239 12.63 19.66 -7.25
C ILE A 239 12.59 19.52 -8.78
N GLU A 240 13.31 18.53 -9.32
CA GLU A 240 13.34 18.23 -10.74
C GLU A 240 11.94 17.92 -11.28
N ALA A 241 11.16 17.11 -10.57
CA ALA A 241 9.78 16.81 -10.96
C ALA A 241 8.88 18.06 -11.00
N SER A 242 9.06 18.97 -10.03
CA SER A 242 8.31 20.23 -9.99
C SER A 242 8.67 21.14 -11.17
N LEU A 243 9.97 21.25 -11.49
CA LEU A 243 10.45 22.03 -12.62
C LEU A 243 9.95 21.47 -13.96
N LYS A 244 10.00 20.14 -14.14
CA LYS A 244 9.46 19.46 -15.32
C LYS A 244 7.96 19.69 -15.48
N ASP A 245 7.18 19.63 -14.40
CA ASP A 245 5.74 19.92 -14.42
C ASP A 245 5.44 21.36 -14.85
N TRP A 246 6.23 22.33 -14.35
CA TRP A 246 6.06 23.75 -14.69
C TRP A 246 6.44 24.04 -16.14
N SER A 247 7.54 23.47 -16.62
CA SER A 247 7.95 23.58 -18.03
C SER A 247 6.98 22.91 -18.99
N ALA A 248 6.43 21.73 -18.64
CA ALA A 248 5.40 21.07 -19.43
C ALA A 248 4.11 21.91 -19.55
N LYS A 249 3.84 22.77 -18.57
CA LYS A 249 2.72 23.73 -18.58
C LYS A 249 3.06 25.06 -19.26
N GLY A 250 4.29 25.22 -19.74
CA GLY A 250 4.78 26.43 -20.38
C GLY A 250 4.97 27.61 -19.42
N LEU A 251 5.11 27.37 -18.12
CA LEU A 251 5.33 28.41 -17.12
C LEU A 251 6.82 28.79 -17.14
N LYS A 252 7.12 29.98 -17.68
CA LYS A 252 8.51 30.44 -17.90
C LYS A 252 8.91 31.62 -17.02
N THR A 253 7.96 32.22 -16.31
CA THR A 253 8.21 33.37 -15.43
C THR A 253 7.86 33.04 -13.99
N LEU A 254 8.52 33.71 -13.04
CA LEU A 254 8.24 33.54 -11.61
C LEU A 254 6.77 33.83 -11.29
N ASP A 255 6.22 34.90 -11.85
CA ASP A 255 4.83 35.33 -11.64
C ASP A 255 3.82 34.26 -12.10
N GLU A 256 4.06 33.62 -13.26
CA GLU A 256 3.23 32.53 -13.77
C GLU A 256 3.24 31.33 -12.84
N VAL A 257 4.40 30.95 -12.31
CA VAL A 257 4.56 29.86 -11.34
C VAL A 257 3.83 30.19 -10.04
N GLU A 258 3.93 31.41 -9.53
CA GLU A 258 3.25 31.81 -8.31
C GLU A 258 1.72 31.79 -8.45
N VAL A 259 1.19 32.31 -9.56
CA VAL A 259 -0.24 32.24 -9.88
C VAL A 259 -0.69 30.79 -9.98
N TYR A 260 0.10 29.93 -10.63
CA TYR A 260 -0.18 28.50 -10.72
C TYR A 260 -0.22 27.82 -9.34
N LEU A 261 0.76 28.09 -8.48
CA LEU A 261 0.82 27.54 -7.13
C LEU A 261 -0.35 28.00 -6.26
N ALA A 262 -0.78 29.26 -6.39
CA ALA A 262 -1.95 29.78 -5.69
C ALA A 262 -3.23 29.06 -6.13
N LYS A 263 -3.45 28.89 -7.44
CA LYS A 263 -4.59 28.13 -7.98
C LYS A 263 -4.58 26.69 -7.50
N TRP A 264 -3.42 26.04 -7.55
CA TRP A 264 -3.25 24.64 -7.13
C TRP A 264 -3.53 24.45 -5.64
N LYS A 265 -3.11 25.38 -4.77
CA LYS A 265 -3.42 25.36 -3.33
C LYS A 265 -4.93 25.39 -3.07
N VAL A 266 -5.66 26.25 -3.77
CA VAL A 266 -7.13 26.37 -3.65
C VAL A 266 -7.83 25.07 -4.12
N LEU A 267 -7.42 24.54 -5.27
CA LEU A 267 -7.99 23.30 -5.82
C LEU A 267 -7.78 22.11 -4.88
N ASN A 268 -6.58 21.95 -4.32
CA ASN A 268 -6.28 20.87 -3.39
C ASN A 268 -7.04 20.98 -2.07
N LYS A 269 -7.22 22.19 -1.55
CA LYS A 269 -8.04 22.42 -0.35
C LYS A 269 -9.48 21.98 -0.60
N LYS A 270 -10.08 22.41 -1.72
CA LYS A 270 -11.44 22.03 -2.12
C LYS A 270 -11.59 20.52 -2.34
N SER A 271 -10.61 19.87 -2.96
CA SER A 271 -10.57 18.42 -3.15
C SER A 271 -10.53 17.66 -1.82
N LYS A 272 -9.69 18.11 -0.87
CA LYS A 272 -9.61 17.54 0.48
C LYS A 272 -10.95 17.66 1.23
N GLU A 273 -11.55 18.85 1.22
CA GLU A 273 -12.87 19.09 1.85
C GLU A 273 -13.96 18.21 1.23
N ASN A 274 -13.95 18.02 -0.09
CA ASN A 274 -14.91 17.15 -0.76
C ASN A 274 -14.74 15.68 -0.36
N ARG A 275 -13.49 15.18 -0.27
CA ARG A 275 -13.20 13.82 0.20
C ARG A 275 -13.66 13.61 1.64
N GLU A 276 -13.42 14.58 2.52
CA GLU A 276 -13.87 14.53 3.91
C GLU A 276 -15.40 14.51 4.01
N LYS A 277 -16.11 15.32 3.21
CA LYS A 277 -17.58 15.30 3.12
C LYS A 277 -18.11 13.97 2.59
N GLU A 278 -17.45 13.39 1.58
CA GLU A 278 -17.87 12.10 1.03
C GLU A 278 -17.68 10.95 2.03
N VAL A 279 -16.57 10.95 2.77
CA VAL A 279 -16.32 9.99 3.85
C VAL A 279 -17.39 10.12 4.95
N LYS A 280 -17.73 11.34 5.38
CA LYS A 280 -18.80 11.58 6.35
C LYS A 280 -20.16 11.08 5.85
N ARG A 281 -20.54 11.42 4.61
CA ARG A 281 -21.78 10.95 3.99
C ARG A 281 -21.83 9.41 3.88
N LYS A 282 -20.71 8.75 3.57
CA LYS A 282 -20.63 7.28 3.55
C LYS A 282 -20.70 6.66 4.95
N ALA A 283 -20.23 7.36 5.98
CA ALA A 283 -20.37 6.93 7.36
C ALA A 283 -21.83 7.08 7.85
N GLU A 284 -22.48 8.20 7.54
CA GLU A 284 -23.90 8.46 7.87
C GLU A 284 -24.84 7.47 7.15
N ASN A 285 -24.59 7.19 5.87
CA ASN A 285 -25.40 6.22 5.11
C ASN A 285 -25.17 4.75 5.52
N LYS A 286 -24.12 4.44 6.30
CA LYS A 286 -23.93 3.09 6.86
C LYS A 286 -24.83 2.81 8.07
N ASP A 287 -25.40 3.85 8.69
CA ASP A 287 -26.18 3.74 9.93
C ASP A 287 -27.69 3.56 9.71
N HIS A 288 -28.16 3.58 8.45
CA HIS A 288 -29.56 3.33 8.10
C HIS A 288 -29.74 2.04 7.30
N GLY A 289 -29.18 0.97 7.85
CA GLY A 289 -29.22 -0.35 7.23
C GLY A 289 -29.02 -1.53 8.18
N THR A 290 -29.26 -1.37 9.49
CA THR A 290 -29.52 -2.54 10.32
C THR A 290 -30.85 -3.12 9.85
N ARG A 291 -30.82 -4.03 8.88
CA ARG A 291 -31.95 -4.89 8.58
C ARG A 291 -32.31 -5.55 9.91
N ILE A 292 -33.45 -5.20 10.48
CA ILE A 292 -34.01 -5.90 11.63
C ILE A 292 -34.27 -7.33 11.14
N SER A 293 -33.34 -8.23 11.42
CA SER A 293 -33.56 -9.65 11.21
C SER A 293 -34.52 -10.13 12.30
N THR A 294 -35.25 -11.23 12.05
CA THR A 294 -36.11 -11.87 13.05
C THR A 294 -35.40 -12.13 14.38
N PHE A 295 -34.06 -12.21 14.37
CA PHE A 295 -33.22 -12.42 15.54
C PHE A 295 -32.95 -11.13 16.36
N ASN A 296 -32.99 -9.95 15.73
CA ASN A 296 -32.70 -8.66 16.37
C ASN A 296 -33.95 -7.80 16.63
N ASN A 297 -35.15 -8.40 16.61
CA ASN A 297 -36.43 -7.71 16.80
C ASN A 297 -37.00 -7.88 18.22
N PHE A 298 -36.14 -7.89 19.24
CA PHE A 298 -36.57 -8.01 20.62
C PHE A 298 -36.26 -6.72 21.37
N GLU A 299 -37.27 -6.13 22.01
CA GLU A 299 -37.07 -5.06 22.98
C GLU A 299 -36.32 -5.63 24.19
N GLN A 300 -35.26 -4.94 24.61
CA GLN A 300 -34.47 -5.34 25.78
C GLN A 300 -35.38 -5.23 27.01
N ARG A 301 -35.56 -6.34 27.74
CA ARG A 301 -36.43 -6.36 28.93
C ARG A 301 -35.96 -5.30 29.93
N THR A 302 -36.82 -4.32 30.17
CA THR A 302 -36.62 -3.33 31.24
C THR A 302 -37.14 -3.95 32.53
N TYR A 303 -36.22 -4.25 33.45
CA TYR A 303 -36.58 -4.71 34.78
C TYR A 303 -36.74 -3.53 35.72
N ASP A 304 -37.88 -3.48 36.41
CA ASP A 304 -38.04 -2.63 37.58
C ASP A 304 -37.37 -3.31 38.77
N TYR A 305 -36.12 -2.92 39.01
CA TYR A 305 -35.26 -3.53 40.03
C TYR A 305 -35.85 -3.36 41.44
N ASP A 306 -36.48 -2.23 41.71
CA ASP A 306 -37.09 -1.93 43.02
C ASP A 306 -38.24 -2.90 43.31
N LYS A 307 -39.04 -3.21 42.28
CA LYS A 307 -40.14 -4.19 42.40
C LYS A 307 -39.62 -5.61 42.59
N LEU A 308 -38.59 -6.01 41.83
CA LEU A 308 -37.97 -7.33 41.97
C LEU A 308 -37.32 -7.50 43.34
N GLU A 309 -36.63 -6.47 43.83
CA GLU A 309 -36.00 -6.46 45.15
C GLU A 309 -37.04 -6.63 46.26
N LYS A 310 -38.16 -5.89 46.21
CA LYS A 310 -39.27 -6.05 47.16
C LYS A 310 -39.88 -7.46 47.15
N GLN A 311 -40.05 -8.06 45.99
CA GLN A 311 -40.54 -9.45 45.87
C GLN A 311 -39.54 -10.48 46.38
N LEU A 312 -38.25 -10.29 46.11
CA LEU A 312 -37.18 -11.18 46.58
C LEU A 312 -36.98 -11.12 48.09
N LEU A 313 -37.13 -9.94 48.69
CA LEU A 313 -36.99 -9.72 50.12
C LEU A 313 -38.28 -10.02 50.92
N GLY A 314 -39.37 -10.38 50.24
CA GLY A 314 -40.63 -10.78 50.88
C GLY A 314 -41.36 -9.64 51.60
N TRP A 315 -41.18 -8.39 51.15
CA TRP A 315 -41.80 -7.21 51.76
C TRP A 315 -43.24 -6.94 51.30
N GLU A 316 -43.83 -7.81 50.49
CA GLU A 316 -45.28 -7.82 50.23
C GLU A 316 -46.03 -8.50 51.38
N GLN A 317 -45.94 -7.97 52.60
CA GLN A 317 -46.95 -8.21 53.63
C GLN A 317 -47.19 -6.95 54.46
N CYS A 318 -48.49 -6.66 54.63
CA CYS A 318 -49.11 -5.69 55.53
C CYS A 318 -49.39 -4.29 54.97
N GLU A 319 -50.31 -4.20 54.00
CA GLU A 319 -51.41 -3.21 54.10
C GLU A 319 -52.69 -3.91 53.62
N ASP A 320 -53.49 -4.39 54.58
CA ASP A 320 -54.95 -4.37 54.59
C ASP A 320 -55.48 -5.12 55.83
N SER A 321 -55.59 -4.38 56.93
CA SER A 321 -56.65 -4.50 57.96
C SER A 321 -56.65 -3.25 58.83
#